data_AF-A0A1C6C1B7-F1
#
_entry.id   AF-A0A1C6C1B7-F1
#
_cell.length_a   1.000
_cell.length_b   1.000
_cell.length_c   1.000
_cell.angle_alpha   90.00
_cell.angle_beta   90.00
_cell.angle_gamma   90.00
#
_symmetry.space_group_name_H-M   'P 1'
#
loop_
_entity.id
_entity.type
_entity.pdbx_description
1 polymer ?
#
loop_
_entity_poly.entity_id
_entity_poly.type
_entity_poly.pdbx_seq_one_letter_code
_entity_poly.pdbx_strand_id
1 'polypeptide(L)'
;MFKFIKIFIVSMVIIVIFSININSLDYYDLYFVKISENIVKGNYETLHDNIKYKTNYNLVLSKDEIDLINYNVKINLNGYKKVSEEDALNKSKTKVRPVYKKIKGNIIKDYKIWNQKKQIIIQVPIDIEFI
;
A
#
# COMPACT_ATOMS: atom_id res chain seq x y z
N MET A 1 -58.21 -4.76 22.41
CA MET A 1 -57.51 -5.16 21.16
C MET A 1 -56.47 -4.14 20.68
N PHE A 2 -56.83 -2.87 20.46
CA PHE A 2 -55.90 -1.86 19.90
C PHE A 2 -54.58 -1.64 20.66
N LYS A 3 -54.56 -1.74 22.00
CA LYS A 3 -53.31 -1.63 22.78
C LYS A 3 -52.32 -2.77 22.50
N PHE A 4 -52.81 -4.00 22.32
CA PHE A 4 -51.95 -5.16 22.03
C PHE A 4 -51.39 -5.12 20.61
N ILE A 5 -52.16 -4.61 19.65
CA ILE A 5 -51.71 -4.41 18.25
C ILE A 5 -50.55 -3.39 18.20
N LYS A 6 -50.65 -2.29 18.95
CA LYS A 6 -49.57 -1.29 19.02
C LYS A 6 -48.27 -1.86 19.59
N ILE A 7 -48.35 -2.68 20.64
CA ILE A 7 -47.17 -3.33 21.25
C ILE A 7 -46.52 -4.30 20.25
N PHE A 8 -47.32 -5.05 19.49
CA PHE A 8 -46.83 -5.99 18.49
C PHE A 8 -46.08 -5.29 17.34
N ILE A 9 -46.60 -4.15 16.87
CA ILE A 9 -45.94 -3.35 15.83
C ILE A 9 -44.60 -2.80 16.32
N VAL A 10 -44.55 -2.28 17.55
CA VAL A 10 -43.29 -1.76 18.13
C VAL A 10 -42.24 -2.88 18.25
N SER A 11 -42.64 -4.07 18.71
CA SER A 11 -41.78 -5.25 18.78
C SER A 11 -41.22 -5.63 17.40
N MET A 12 -42.07 -5.64 16.37
CA MET A 12 -41.66 -6.02 15.01
C MET A 12 -40.69 -5.00 14.41
N VAL A 13 -40.88 -3.70 14.67
CA VAL A 13 -39.96 -2.64 14.23
C VAL A 13 -38.60 -2.76 14.92
N ILE A 14 -38.55 -3.09 16.22
CA ILE A 14 -37.29 -3.30 16.94
C ILE A 14 -36.52 -4.48 16.32
N ILE A 15 -37.18 -5.60 16.05
CA ILE A 15 -36.55 -6.79 15.43
C ILE A 15 -35.99 -6.44 14.04
N VAL A 16 -36.72 -5.69 13.23
CA VAL A 16 -36.26 -5.26 11.91
C VAL A 16 -35.05 -4.33 12.01
N ILE A 17 -35.05 -3.36 12.95
CA ILE A 17 -33.91 -2.45 13.18
C ILE A 17 -32.66 -3.22 13.63
N PHE A 18 -32.80 -4.21 14.51
CA PHE A 18 -31.68 -5.06 14.93
C PHE A 18 -31.20 -6.02 13.83
N SER A 19 -32.09 -6.42 12.90
CA SER A 19 -31.74 -7.33 11.79
C SER A 19 -31.02 -6.63 10.64
N ILE A 20 -31.25 -5.32 10.44
CA ILE A 20 -30.70 -4.56 9.29
C ILE A 20 -29.20 -4.24 9.47
N ASN A 21 -28.65 -4.32 10.69
CA ASN A 21 -27.32 -3.78 10.98
C ASN A 21 -26.26 -4.78 11.46
N ILE A 22 -26.48 -6.09 11.28
CA ILE A 22 -25.41 -7.08 11.45
C ILE A 22 -24.75 -7.34 10.09
N ASN A 23 -24.32 -6.27 9.41
CA ASN A 23 -23.18 -6.40 8.52
C ASN A 23 -21.99 -6.48 9.45
N SER A 24 -21.58 -7.70 9.82
CA SER A 24 -20.31 -7.90 10.51
C SER A 24 -19.26 -7.16 9.69
N LEU A 25 -18.54 -6.23 10.32
CA LEU A 25 -17.26 -5.77 9.77
C LEU A 25 -16.46 -7.04 9.50
N ASP A 26 -16.12 -7.28 8.24
CA ASP A 26 -15.27 -8.41 7.86
C ASP A 26 -13.94 -8.23 8.59
N TYR A 27 -13.82 -8.88 9.74
CA TYR A 27 -12.62 -8.82 10.56
C TYR A 27 -11.65 -9.82 9.97
N TYR A 28 -10.63 -9.31 9.32
CA TYR A 28 -9.52 -10.09 8.83
C TYR A 28 -8.23 -9.62 9.47
N ASP A 29 -7.33 -10.55 9.68
CA ASP A 29 -5.97 -10.21 10.04
C ASP A 29 -5.16 -9.97 8.76
N LEU A 30 -4.34 -8.93 8.77
CA LEU A 30 -3.53 -8.54 7.61
C LEU A 30 -2.04 -8.75 7.93
N TYR A 31 -1.38 -9.58 7.13
CA TYR A 31 0.04 -9.90 7.31
C TYR A 31 0.83 -9.72 6.02
N PHE A 32 2.10 -9.30 6.16
CA PHE A 32 3.02 -9.17 5.04
C PHE A 32 4.17 -10.17 5.19
N VAL A 33 4.34 -11.02 4.19
CA VAL A 33 5.43 -12.01 4.14
C VAL A 33 6.41 -11.60 3.06
N LYS A 34 7.61 -11.16 3.47
CA LYS A 34 8.71 -10.86 2.56
C LYS A 34 9.29 -12.15 1.98
N ILE A 35 9.34 -12.25 0.66
CA ILE A 35 9.89 -13.41 -0.07
C ILE A 35 11.34 -13.15 -0.46
N SER A 36 11.61 -11.99 -1.06
CA SER A 36 12.94 -11.65 -1.54
C SER A 36 13.16 -10.15 -1.54
N GLU A 37 14.42 -9.74 -1.47
CA GLU A 37 14.84 -8.35 -1.46
C GLU A 37 16.14 -8.24 -2.25
N ASN A 38 16.11 -7.50 -3.36
CA ASN A 38 17.25 -7.36 -4.27
C ASN A 38 17.42 -5.89 -4.70
N ILE A 39 18.63 -5.51 -5.05
CA ILE A 39 18.90 -4.21 -5.66
C ILE A 39 18.75 -4.36 -7.19
N VAL A 40 17.99 -3.46 -7.80
CA VAL A 40 17.81 -3.41 -9.26
C VAL A 40 18.04 -2.00 -9.77
N LYS A 41 18.67 -1.90 -10.92
CA LYS A 41 18.92 -0.61 -11.57
C LYS A 41 17.85 -0.35 -12.62
N GLY A 42 17.31 0.87 -12.64
CA GLY A 42 16.30 1.31 -13.60
C GLY A 42 16.89 1.60 -14.99
N ASN A 43 16.08 2.26 -15.82
CA ASN A 43 16.52 2.72 -17.13
C ASN A 43 17.33 4.01 -17.01
N TYR A 44 18.13 4.32 -18.04
CA TYR A 44 18.83 5.59 -18.10
C TYR A 44 17.85 6.73 -18.34
N GLU A 45 18.00 7.79 -17.56
CA GLU A 45 17.21 9.00 -17.67
C GLU A 45 18.14 10.22 -17.68
N THR A 46 17.72 11.28 -18.36
CA THR A 46 18.47 12.54 -18.37
C THR A 46 17.97 13.38 -17.20
N LEU A 47 18.89 13.88 -16.36
CA LEU A 47 18.52 14.86 -15.35
C LEU A 47 17.93 16.12 -16.01
N HIS A 48 16.69 16.41 -15.65
CA HIS A 48 16.04 17.69 -15.84
C HIS A 48 15.87 18.36 -14.48
N ASP A 49 15.67 19.67 -14.47
CA ASP A 49 15.48 20.40 -13.22
C ASP A 49 14.33 19.76 -12.42
N ASN A 50 14.62 19.32 -11.19
CA ASN A 50 13.67 18.77 -10.23
C ASN A 50 13.11 17.34 -10.49
N ILE A 51 13.92 16.40 -11.00
CA ILE A 51 13.53 14.97 -11.04
C ILE A 51 13.35 14.42 -9.62
N LYS A 52 12.23 13.72 -9.40
CA LYS A 52 11.94 12.99 -8.16
C LYS A 52 11.56 11.55 -8.51
N TYR A 53 12.24 10.60 -7.89
CA TYR A 53 11.91 9.18 -8.03
C TYR A 53 10.95 8.77 -6.92
N LYS A 54 9.79 8.23 -7.30
CA LYS A 54 8.79 7.70 -6.37
C LYS A 54 8.90 6.18 -6.25
N THR A 55 8.45 5.66 -5.11
CA THR A 55 8.24 4.23 -4.93
C THR A 55 7.16 3.74 -5.89
N ASN A 56 7.42 2.62 -6.57
CA ASN A 56 6.48 2.01 -7.50
C ASN A 56 5.99 0.64 -7.00
N TYR A 57 4.73 0.33 -7.30
CA TYR A 57 4.06 -0.92 -6.96
C TYR A 57 3.49 -1.55 -8.23
N ASN A 58 3.48 -2.88 -8.29
CA ASN A 58 2.80 -3.60 -9.37
C ASN A 58 1.26 -3.60 -9.24
N LEU A 59 0.73 -3.29 -8.05
CA LEU A 59 -0.69 -3.34 -7.73
C LEU A 59 -1.11 -2.12 -6.92
N VAL A 60 -2.38 -1.72 -7.04
CA VAL A 60 -2.97 -0.70 -6.16
C VAL A 60 -3.07 -1.27 -4.75
N LEU A 61 -2.55 -0.53 -3.76
CA LEU A 61 -2.57 -0.91 -2.35
C LEU A 61 -3.56 -0.03 -1.58
N SER A 62 -4.27 -0.60 -0.61
CA SER A 62 -5.05 0.19 0.35
C SER A 62 -4.12 0.85 1.37
N LYS A 63 -4.65 1.81 2.14
CA LYS A 63 -3.89 2.47 3.21
C LYS A 63 -3.36 1.45 4.24
N ASP A 64 -4.20 0.51 4.68
CA ASP A 64 -3.82 -0.52 5.66
C ASP A 64 -2.71 -1.44 5.11
N GLU A 65 -2.78 -1.78 3.82
CA GLU A 65 -1.73 -2.55 3.14
C GLU A 65 -0.40 -1.78 3.12
N ILE A 66 -0.43 -0.47 2.86
CA ILE A 66 0.76 0.40 2.85
C ILE A 66 1.36 0.50 4.27
N ASP A 67 0.53 0.76 5.27
CA ASP A 67 0.96 0.93 6.66
C ASP A 67 1.59 -0.37 7.21
N LEU A 68 0.99 -1.52 6.88
CA LEU A 68 1.54 -2.82 7.23
C LEU A 68 2.93 -3.06 6.62
N ILE A 69 3.11 -2.72 5.35
CA ILE A 69 4.41 -2.91 4.69
C ILE A 69 5.45 -1.94 5.25
N ASN A 70 5.07 -0.67 5.47
CA ASN A 70 5.93 0.33 6.11
C ASN A 70 6.46 -0.19 7.45
N TYR A 71 5.56 -0.75 8.27
CA TYR A 71 5.92 -1.33 9.56
C TYR A 71 6.84 -2.55 9.43
N ASN A 72 6.49 -3.51 8.57
CA ASN A 72 7.25 -4.76 8.46
C ASN A 72 8.62 -4.60 7.80
N VAL A 73 8.72 -3.72 6.81
CA VAL A 73 9.94 -3.55 6.01
C VAL A 73 10.77 -2.34 6.47
N LYS A 74 10.25 -1.55 7.43
CA LYS A 74 10.91 -0.35 7.98
C LYS A 74 11.32 0.65 6.90
N ILE A 75 10.42 0.84 5.93
CA ILE A 75 10.60 1.76 4.81
C ILE A 75 9.46 2.77 4.80
N ASN A 76 9.70 3.96 4.25
CA ASN A 76 8.63 4.90 3.94
C ASN A 76 8.23 4.74 2.47
N LEU A 77 7.18 3.98 2.23
CA LEU A 77 6.58 3.75 0.92
C LEU A 77 6.04 5.01 0.25
N ASN A 78 5.69 6.04 1.03
CA ASN A 78 5.27 7.34 0.52
C ASN A 78 6.48 8.27 0.27
N GLY A 79 7.69 7.80 0.54
CA GLY A 79 8.92 8.52 0.30
C GLY A 79 9.23 8.66 -1.19
N TYR A 80 9.87 9.78 -1.53
CA TYR A 80 10.54 9.98 -2.81
C TYR A 80 12.01 10.27 -2.54
N LYS A 81 12.89 9.85 -3.46
CA LYS A 81 14.28 10.29 -3.47
C LYS A 81 14.39 11.53 -4.34
N LYS A 82 14.68 12.68 -3.72
CA LYS A 82 15.00 13.92 -4.42
C LYS A 82 16.43 13.83 -4.95
N VAL A 83 16.65 14.25 -6.19
CA VAL A 83 18.02 14.51 -6.68
C VAL A 83 18.42 15.91 -6.23
N SER A 84 19.56 16.06 -5.57
CA SER A 84 20.09 17.39 -5.24
C SER A 84 20.57 18.09 -6.51
N GLU A 85 20.17 19.34 -6.71
CA GLU A 85 20.59 20.18 -7.85
C GLU A 85 22.08 20.50 -7.80
N GLU A 86 22.73 20.43 -6.63
CA GLU A 86 24.17 20.67 -6.45
C GLU A 86 25.04 19.68 -7.25
N ASP A 87 24.55 18.45 -7.50
CA ASP A 87 25.22 17.46 -8.36
C ASP A 87 24.93 17.67 -9.86
N ALA A 88 23.84 18.39 -10.19
CA ALA A 88 23.39 18.65 -11.56
C ALA A 88 24.00 19.93 -12.17
N LEU A 89 24.34 20.92 -11.32
CA LEU A 89 24.80 22.25 -11.72
C LEU A 89 26.11 22.27 -12.54
N ASN A 90 26.92 21.21 -12.50
CA ASN A 90 28.20 21.15 -13.21
C ASN A 90 28.15 20.50 -14.61
N LYS A 91 27.02 19.93 -15.05
CA LYS A 91 26.93 19.22 -16.34
C LYS A 91 25.60 19.43 -17.01
N SER A 92 25.63 20.03 -18.20
CA SER A 92 24.51 20.46 -19.03
C SER A 92 23.58 19.35 -19.58
N LYS A 93 23.61 18.14 -19.02
CA LYS A 93 22.68 16.98 -19.18
C LYS A 93 23.39 15.73 -18.65
N THR A 94 23.45 15.54 -17.33
CA THR A 94 24.00 14.30 -16.77
C THR A 94 23.01 13.16 -16.98
N LYS A 95 23.48 12.05 -17.57
CA LYS A 95 22.71 10.81 -17.62
C LYS A 95 22.80 10.14 -16.27
N VAL A 96 21.64 9.78 -15.72
CA VAL A 96 21.54 9.10 -14.44
C VAL A 96 20.84 7.78 -14.60
N ARG A 97 21.08 6.89 -13.63
CA ARG A 97 20.37 5.63 -13.50
C ARG A 97 19.85 5.49 -12.07
N PRO A 98 18.53 5.46 -11.85
CA PRO A 98 17.99 5.22 -10.53
C PRO A 98 18.29 3.78 -10.09
N VAL A 99 18.61 3.63 -8.81
CA VAL A 99 18.83 2.36 -8.14
C VAL A 99 17.68 2.14 -7.16
N TYR A 100 16.97 1.04 -7.36
CA TYR A 100 15.83 0.66 -6.54
C TYR A 100 16.16 -0.55 -5.67
N LYS A 101 15.63 -0.53 -4.45
CA LYS A 101 15.45 -1.71 -3.61
C LYS A 101 14.13 -2.37 -4.01
N LYS A 102 14.23 -3.52 -4.68
CA LYS A 102 13.09 -4.33 -5.11
C LYS A 102 12.74 -5.35 -4.04
N ILE A 103 11.57 -5.19 -3.42
CA ILE A 103 11.02 -6.10 -2.41
C ILE A 103 9.86 -6.87 -3.04
N LYS A 104 9.94 -8.19 -2.99
CA LYS A 104 8.84 -9.08 -3.38
C LYS A 104 8.26 -9.72 -2.13
N GLY A 105 6.94 -9.71 -2.00
CA GLY A 105 6.27 -10.33 -0.87
C GLY A 105 4.82 -10.64 -1.16
N ASN A 106 4.15 -11.25 -0.19
CA ASN A 106 2.72 -11.52 -0.24
C ASN A 106 2.02 -10.76 0.88
N ILE A 107 0.93 -10.09 0.55
CA ILE A 107 -0.06 -9.64 1.51
C ILE A 107 -1.07 -10.77 1.68
N ILE A 108 -1.35 -11.14 2.93
CA ILE A 108 -2.31 -12.18 3.30
C ILE A 108 -3.42 -11.51 4.08
N LYS A 109 -4.66 -11.66 3.60
CA LYS A 109 -5.88 -11.37 4.35
C LYS A 109 -6.44 -12.68 4.87
N ASP A 110 -6.39 -12.85 6.17
CA ASP A 110 -6.87 -14.05 6.85
C ASP A 110 -8.23 -13.79 7.48
N TYR A 111 -9.27 -14.40 6.91
CA TYR A 111 -10.65 -14.29 7.38
C TYR A 111 -11.04 -15.45 8.31
N LYS A 112 -10.06 -16.19 8.87
CA LYS A 112 -10.18 -17.44 9.65
C LYS A 112 -10.75 -18.64 8.88
N ILE A 113 -11.72 -18.40 8.02
CA ILE A 113 -12.43 -19.41 7.22
C ILE A 113 -11.73 -19.61 5.87
N TRP A 114 -11.10 -18.57 5.34
CA TRP A 114 -10.40 -18.60 4.07
C TRP A 114 -9.32 -17.49 4.02
N ASN A 115 -8.30 -17.72 3.21
CA ASN A 115 -7.16 -16.81 3.08
C ASN A 115 -7.04 -16.29 1.65
N GLN A 116 -6.97 -14.97 1.51
CA GLN A 116 -6.68 -14.32 0.24
C GLN A 116 -5.22 -13.87 0.20
N LYS A 117 -4.49 -14.30 -0.82
CA LYS A 117 -3.07 -13.94 -1.03
C LYS A 117 -2.92 -13.02 -2.23
N LYS A 118 -2.19 -11.92 -2.04
CA LYS A 118 -1.88 -10.94 -3.07
C LYS A 118 -0.36 -10.76 -3.16
N GLN A 119 0.24 -11.16 -4.27
CA GLN A 119 1.67 -10.98 -4.49
C GLN A 119 1.98 -9.55 -4.92
N ILE A 120 2.87 -8.90 -4.19
CA ILE A 120 3.28 -7.53 -4.46
C ILE A 120 4.77 -7.46 -4.76
N ILE A 121 5.11 -6.52 -5.64
CA ILE A 121 6.48 -6.15 -5.98
C ILE A 121 6.57 -4.64 -5.78
N ILE A 122 7.49 -4.24 -4.92
CA ILE A 122 7.74 -2.86 -4.52
C ILE A 122 9.12 -2.47 -5.01
N GLN A 123 9.26 -1.30 -5.61
CA GLN A 123 10.53 -0.71 -5.99
C GLN A 123 10.71 0.61 -5.25
N VAL A 124 11.49 0.58 -4.17
CA VAL A 124 11.80 1.78 -3.36
C VAL A 124 13.07 2.42 -3.91
N PRO A 125 13.05 3.71 -4.32
CA PRO A 125 14.27 4.38 -4.76
C PRO A 125 15.23 4.53 -3.58
N ILE A 126 16.46 4.03 -3.73
CA ILE A 126 17.50 4.11 -2.71
C ILE A 126 18.69 4.92 -3.17
N ASP A 127 19.04 4.85 -4.47
CA ASP A 127 20.19 5.57 -5.00
C ASP A 127 20.08 6.03 -6.44
N ILE A 128 21.06 6.82 -6.87
CA ILE A 128 21.20 7.33 -8.23
C ILE A 128 22.66 7.20 -8.64
N GLU A 129 22.91 6.48 -9.72
CA GLU A 129 24.23 6.39 -10.34
C GLU A 129 24.36 7.46 -11.42
N PHE A 130 25.43 8.25 -11.36
CA PHE A 130 25.81 9.22 -12.39
C PHE A 130 26.75 8.58 -13.41
N ILE A 131 26.61 8.97 -14.69
CA ILE A 131 27.50 8.56 -15.79
C ILE A 131 28.19 9.78 -16.40
#